data_AF-A0A8T2NEF8-F1
#
_entry.id   AF-A0A8T2NEF8-F1
#
_cell.length_a   1.000
_cell.length_b   1.000
_cell.length_c   1.000
_cell.angle_alpha   90.00
_cell.angle_beta   90.00
_cell.angle_gamma   90.00
#
_symmetry.space_group_name_H-M   'P 1'
#
loop_
_entity.id
_entity.type
_entity.pdbx_description
1 polymer ?
#
loop_
_entity_poly.entity_id
_entity_poly.type
_entity_poly.pdbx_seq_one_letter_code
_entity_poly.pdbx_strand_id
1 'polypeptide(L)'
;MCSSLQARETIWNLRVAFLEERVLSQWDSFTIWNAGKQGRKLYRSLSPANQKKVKAFCDVDKSKIKKGFYTYEESNERPKPKVPVQHFRDAPPPFIVCVKLDMTGGGLEENLLSLKLKEGLDYYHFN
;
A
#
# COMPACT_ATOMS: atom_id res chain seq x y z
N MET A 1 -11.65 26.29 12.39
CA MET A 1 -11.35 24.97 11.79
C MET A 1 -10.69 24.11 12.87
N CYS A 2 -11.08 22.85 13.01
CA CYS A 2 -10.72 22.00 14.15
C CYS A 2 -9.22 21.61 14.13
N SER A 3 -8.47 22.00 15.15
CA SER A 3 -7.02 21.72 15.33
C SER A 3 -6.65 20.23 15.29
N SER A 4 -7.59 19.35 15.62
CA SER A 4 -7.38 17.90 15.61
C SER A 4 -7.24 17.28 14.21
N LEU A 5 -7.81 17.91 13.17
CA LEU A 5 -7.69 17.44 11.78
C LEU A 5 -6.30 17.74 11.21
N GLN A 6 -5.75 18.91 11.51
CA GLN A 6 -4.39 19.29 11.12
C GLN A 6 -3.35 18.33 11.69
N ALA A 7 -3.45 17.98 12.97
CA ALA A 7 -2.51 17.05 13.61
C ALA A 7 -2.49 15.66 12.95
N ARG A 8 -3.66 15.11 12.57
CA ARG A 8 -3.76 13.79 11.93
C ARG A 8 -3.15 13.77 10.53
N GLU A 9 -3.33 14.85 9.77
CA GLU A 9 -2.74 15.00 8.44
C GLU A 9 -1.22 15.17 8.52
N THR A 10 -0.73 15.94 9.49
CA THR A 10 0.71 16.06 9.76
C THR A 10 1.34 14.71 10.12
N ILE A 11 0.72 13.93 11.02
CA ILE A 11 1.22 12.60 11.39
C ILE A 11 1.26 11.67 10.17
N TRP A 12 0.21 11.69 9.34
CA TRP A 12 0.18 10.91 8.10
C TRP A 12 1.33 11.27 7.17
N ASN A 13 1.54 12.56 6.90
CA ASN A 13 2.60 13.02 6.01
C ASN A 13 3.99 12.68 6.54
N LEU A 14 4.22 12.80 7.86
CA LEU A 14 5.47 12.38 8.50
C LEU A 14 5.71 10.87 8.37
N ARG A 15 4.68 10.06 8.54
CA ARG A 15 4.77 8.60 8.38
C ARG A 15 5.08 8.21 6.94
N VAL A 16 4.45 8.87 5.96
CA VAL A 16 4.76 8.63 4.54
C VAL A 16 6.20 9.04 4.23
N ALA A 17 6.64 10.22 4.68
CA ALA A 17 8.03 10.66 4.48
C ALA A 17 9.05 9.67 5.08
N PHE A 18 8.80 9.20 6.30
CA PHE A 18 9.65 8.18 6.95
C PHE A 18 9.65 6.87 6.16
N LEU A 19 8.49 6.41 5.69
CA LEU A 19 8.37 5.21 4.86
C LEU A 19 9.21 5.36 3.57
N GLU A 20 9.11 6.50 2.89
CA GLU A 20 9.87 6.77 1.67
C GLU A 20 11.39 6.81 1.93
N GLU A 21 11.82 7.48 2.99
CA GLU A 21 13.25 7.66 3.32
C GLU A 21 13.90 6.36 3.80
N ARG A 22 13.20 5.59 4.65
CA ARG A 22 13.81 4.46 5.38
C ARG A 22 13.54 3.11 4.76
N VAL A 23 12.41 2.94 4.08
CA VAL A 23 12.00 1.65 3.52
C VAL A 23 12.06 1.69 2.01
N LEU A 24 11.30 2.59 1.37
CA LEU A 24 11.16 2.59 -0.09
C LEU A 24 12.43 3.08 -0.81
N SER A 25 13.34 3.77 -0.13
CA SER A 25 14.66 4.13 -0.66
C SER A 25 15.53 2.90 -0.99
N GLN A 26 15.30 1.78 -0.27
CA GLN A 26 16.06 0.53 -0.41
C GLN A 26 15.42 -0.45 -1.40
N TRP A 27 14.20 -0.18 -1.85
CA TRP A 27 13.45 -1.09 -2.72
C TRP A 27 13.29 -0.49 -4.13
N ASP A 28 13.56 -1.28 -5.16
CA ASP A 28 13.35 -0.87 -6.56
C ASP A 28 11.86 -0.89 -6.94
N SER A 29 11.10 -1.79 -6.31
CA SER A 29 9.67 -1.93 -6.52
C SER A 29 8.99 -2.61 -5.34
N PHE A 30 7.68 -2.46 -5.21
CA PHE A 30 6.92 -3.07 -4.12
C PHE A 30 5.42 -3.20 -4.45
N THR A 31 4.71 -3.96 -3.63
CA THR A 31 3.25 -4.11 -3.67
C THR A 31 2.59 -3.46 -2.46
N ILE A 32 1.45 -2.78 -2.64
CA ILE A 32 0.64 -2.30 -1.52
C ILE A 32 -0.43 -3.34 -1.18
N TRP A 33 -0.32 -3.96 -0.01
CA TRP A 33 -1.34 -4.88 0.50
C TRP A 33 -2.45 -4.08 1.19
N ASN A 34 -3.42 -3.65 0.38
CA ASN A 34 -4.76 -3.12 0.69
C ASN A 34 -5.27 -2.35 -0.55
N ALA A 35 -6.13 -2.96 -1.36
CA ALA A 35 -6.68 -2.32 -2.56
C ALA A 35 -7.86 -1.37 -2.27
N GLY A 36 -8.10 -1.03 -1.00
CA GLY A 36 -9.18 -0.18 -0.49
C GLY A 36 -8.75 1.26 -0.18
N LYS A 37 -9.49 1.93 0.70
CA LYS A 37 -9.34 3.38 0.98
C LYS A 37 -7.94 3.75 1.46
N GLN A 38 -7.39 3.01 2.43
CA GLN A 38 -6.11 3.35 3.06
C GLN A 38 -4.92 3.10 2.13
N GLY A 39 -4.83 1.91 1.50
CA GLY A 39 -3.75 1.64 0.56
C GLY A 39 -3.76 2.57 -0.65
N ARG A 40 -4.95 2.92 -1.19
CA ARG A 40 -5.03 3.93 -2.25
C ARG A 40 -4.67 5.33 -1.75
N LYS A 41 -4.99 5.68 -0.51
CA LYS A 41 -4.56 6.96 0.10
C LYS A 41 -3.02 6.98 0.19
N LEU A 42 -2.40 5.91 0.67
CA LEU A 42 -0.94 5.78 0.71
C LEU A 42 -0.34 6.00 -0.67
N TYR A 43 -0.81 5.28 -1.70
CA TYR A 43 -0.34 5.45 -3.07
C TYR A 43 -0.38 6.90 -3.54
N ARG A 44 -1.51 7.61 -3.33
CA ARG A 44 -1.65 9.02 -3.71
C ARG A 44 -0.76 9.96 -2.90
N SER A 45 -0.38 9.58 -1.68
CA SER A 45 0.50 10.36 -0.81
C SER A 45 1.99 10.15 -1.10
N LEU A 46 2.36 9.10 -1.84
CA LEU A 46 3.75 8.87 -2.23
C LEU A 46 4.24 9.95 -3.19
N SER A 47 5.53 10.22 -3.16
CA SER A 47 6.22 10.98 -4.21
C SER A 47 6.02 10.31 -5.59
N PRO A 48 6.06 11.07 -6.69
CA PRO A 48 5.94 10.51 -8.04
C PRO A 48 6.97 9.41 -8.34
N ALA A 49 8.18 9.50 -7.75
CA ALA A 49 9.21 8.47 -7.90
C ALA A 49 8.77 7.15 -7.26
N ASN A 50 8.26 7.18 -6.02
CA ASN A 50 7.81 5.97 -5.34
C ASN A 50 6.45 5.46 -5.84
N GLN A 51 5.58 6.30 -6.41
CA GLN A 51 4.38 5.84 -7.11
C GLN A 51 4.73 4.89 -8.27
N LYS A 52 5.83 5.16 -9.00
CA LYS A 52 6.31 4.32 -10.11
C LYS A 52 6.90 2.97 -9.65
N LYS A 53 7.31 2.88 -8.38
CA LYS A 53 7.80 1.63 -7.79
C LYS A 53 6.67 0.65 -7.47
N VAL A 54 5.42 1.11 -7.39
CA VAL A 54 4.27 0.27 -7.05
C VAL A 54 3.91 -0.63 -8.24
N LYS A 55 4.11 -1.93 -8.09
CA LYS A 55 3.81 -2.93 -9.13
C LYS A 55 2.38 -3.41 -9.11
N ALA A 56 1.80 -3.49 -7.92
CA ALA A 56 0.43 -3.93 -7.73
C ALA A 56 -0.16 -3.37 -6.43
N PHE A 57 -1.48 -3.36 -6.39
CA PHE A 57 -2.19 -3.58 -5.14
C PHE A 57 -2.50 -5.08 -5.02
N CYS A 58 -2.53 -5.58 -3.80
CA CYS A 58 -3.11 -6.89 -3.54
C CYS A 58 -4.16 -6.85 -2.43
N ASP A 59 -5.06 -7.83 -2.46
CA ASP A 59 -6.15 -7.98 -1.49
C ASP A 59 -6.62 -9.45 -1.42
N VAL A 60 -7.46 -9.76 -0.44
CA VAL A 60 -8.22 -11.03 -0.36
C VAL A 60 -9.65 -10.84 -0.85
N ASP A 61 -10.12 -9.60 -0.93
CA ASP A 61 -11.46 -9.25 -1.38
C ASP A 61 -11.60 -9.50 -2.89
N LYS A 62 -12.32 -10.56 -3.23
CA LYS A 62 -12.62 -10.97 -4.61
C LYS A 62 -13.27 -9.87 -5.43
N SER A 63 -14.06 -8.99 -4.82
CA SER A 63 -14.71 -7.87 -5.53
C SER A 63 -13.69 -6.82 -5.99
N LYS A 64 -12.63 -6.60 -5.20
CA LYS A 64 -11.54 -5.69 -5.58
C LYS A 64 -10.65 -6.33 -6.64
N ILE A 65 -10.33 -7.61 -6.49
CA ILE A 65 -9.52 -8.36 -7.46
C ILE A 65 -10.23 -8.42 -8.82
N LYS A 66 -11.55 -8.67 -8.83
CA LYS A 66 -12.35 -8.71 -10.06
C LYS A 66 -12.35 -7.38 -10.84
N LYS A 67 -12.15 -6.23 -10.17
CA LYS A 67 -12.00 -4.94 -10.86
C LYS A 67 -10.71 -4.84 -11.67
N GLY A 68 -9.71 -5.69 -11.40
CA GLY A 68 -8.49 -5.86 -12.17
C GLY A 68 -7.43 -4.76 -11.99
N PHE A 69 -7.83 -3.50 -11.84
CA PHE A 69 -6.91 -2.39 -11.62
C PHE A 69 -7.53 -1.24 -10.80
N TYR A 70 -6.65 -0.44 -10.21
CA TYR A 70 -6.95 0.89 -9.69
C TYR A 70 -6.43 1.95 -10.67
N THR A 71 -7.27 2.91 -11.03
CA THR A 71 -6.86 4.11 -11.77
C THR A 71 -6.72 5.27 -10.80
N TYR A 72 -5.59 5.99 -10.85
CA TYR A 72 -5.46 7.26 -10.12
C TYR A 72 -6.13 8.40 -10.90
N GLU A 73 -7.43 8.57 -10.67
CA GLU A 73 -8.27 9.48 -11.45
C GLU A 73 -7.87 10.96 -11.35
N GLU A 74 -7.35 11.39 -10.20
CA GLU A 74 -6.95 12.79 -9.94
C GLU A 74 -5.51 13.08 -10.37
N SER A 75 -4.77 12.09 -10.92
CA SER A 75 -3.42 12.33 -11.43
C SER A 75 -3.44 13.27 -12.63
N ASN A 76 -2.42 14.13 -12.72
CA ASN A 76 -2.17 14.97 -13.89
C ASN A 76 -1.44 14.20 -15.02
N GLU A 77 -0.89 13.02 -14.75
CA GLU A 77 -0.20 12.19 -15.75
C GLU A 77 -1.14 11.64 -16.82
N ARG A 78 -0.65 11.54 -18.06
CA ARG A 78 -1.40 11.03 -19.23
C ARG A 78 -0.54 9.99 -19.98
N PRO A 79 -1.01 8.73 -20.13
CA PRO A 79 -2.27 8.19 -19.61
C PRO A 79 -2.34 8.19 -18.08
N LYS A 80 -3.55 8.18 -17.51
CA LYS A 80 -3.71 8.15 -16.05
C LYS A 80 -3.04 6.88 -15.49
N PRO A 81 -2.32 6.96 -14.36
CA PRO A 81 -1.67 5.80 -13.76
C PRO A 81 -2.70 4.71 -13.47
N LYS A 82 -2.38 3.49 -13.89
CA LYS A 82 -3.16 2.28 -13.61
C LYS A 82 -2.26 1.27 -12.91
N VAL A 83 -2.71 0.80 -11.76
CA VAL A 83 -1.99 -0.19 -10.95
C VAL A 83 -2.86 -1.45 -10.88
N PRO A 84 -2.36 -2.63 -11.25
CA PRO A 84 -3.14 -3.86 -11.19
C PRO A 84 -3.55 -4.20 -9.76
N VAL A 85 -4.70 -4.85 -9.60
CA VAL A 85 -5.19 -5.38 -8.33
C VAL A 85 -5.21 -6.90 -8.43
N GLN A 86 -4.40 -7.56 -7.61
CA GLN A 86 -4.17 -9.00 -7.66
C GLN A 86 -4.61 -9.67 -6.36
N HIS A 87 -4.78 -11.00 -6.40
CA HIS A 87 -4.86 -11.77 -5.16
C HIS A 87 -3.49 -11.76 -4.47
N PHE A 88 -3.46 -11.76 -3.13
CA PHE A 88 -2.20 -11.63 -2.38
C PHE A 88 -1.16 -12.71 -2.71
N ARG A 89 -1.61 -13.92 -3.10
CA ARG A 89 -0.73 -15.04 -3.49
C ARG A 89 0.00 -14.83 -4.80
N ASP A 90 -0.56 -14.00 -5.69
CA ASP A 90 -0.01 -13.78 -7.03
C ASP A 90 0.82 -12.50 -7.09
N ALA A 91 0.80 -11.70 -6.03
CA ALA A 91 1.44 -10.40 -5.98
C ALA A 91 2.92 -10.52 -5.57
N PRO A 92 3.82 -9.74 -6.20
CA PRO A 92 5.24 -9.82 -5.91
C PRO A 92 5.61 -9.07 -4.61
N PRO A 93 6.43 -9.65 -3.72
CA PRO A 93 7.10 -8.91 -2.65
C PRO A 93 8.15 -7.93 -3.22
N PRO A 94 8.64 -6.96 -2.41
CA PRO A 94 8.26 -6.73 -1.02
C PRO A 94 6.90 -6.01 -0.87
N PHE A 95 6.27 -6.13 0.31
CA PHE A 95 4.95 -5.59 0.58
C PHE A 95 4.97 -4.40 1.55
N ILE A 96 4.22 -3.35 1.23
CA ILE A 96 3.74 -2.41 2.24
C ILE A 96 2.36 -2.85 2.69
N VAL A 97 2.28 -3.35 3.92
CA VAL A 97 1.05 -3.86 4.53
C VAL A 97 0.32 -2.70 5.16
N CYS A 98 -0.77 -2.28 4.52
CA CYS A 98 -1.62 -1.16 4.96
C CYS A 98 -3.01 -1.68 5.38
N VAL A 99 -3.06 -2.84 6.02
CA VAL A 99 -4.28 -3.45 6.56
C VAL A 99 -4.33 -3.18 8.06
N LYS A 100 -5.52 -2.85 8.56
CA LYS A 100 -5.76 -2.74 10.00
C LYS A 100 -5.72 -4.11 10.65
N LEU A 101 -4.69 -4.35 11.46
CA LEU A 101 -4.40 -5.64 12.10
C LEU A 101 -5.59 -6.17 12.91
N ASP A 102 -6.24 -5.29 13.67
CA ASP A 102 -7.39 -5.56 14.53
C ASP A 102 -8.66 -5.99 13.79
N MET A 103 -8.72 -5.79 12.47
CA MET A 103 -9.91 -6.10 11.66
C MET A 103 -9.87 -7.46 10.98
N THR A 104 -8.75 -8.18 11.05
CA THR A 104 -8.57 -9.44 10.30
C THR A 104 -8.70 -10.71 11.14
N GLY A 105 -8.75 -10.58 12.47
CA GLY A 105 -8.88 -11.72 13.37
C GLY A 105 -7.75 -12.75 13.23
N GLY A 106 -6.54 -12.32 12.82
CA GLY A 106 -5.39 -13.20 12.56
C GLY A 106 -5.23 -13.62 11.09
N GLY A 107 -6.22 -13.34 10.23
CA GLY A 107 -6.18 -13.78 8.83
C GLY A 107 -5.07 -13.11 8.01
N LEU A 108 -4.61 -11.91 8.37
CA LEU A 108 -3.48 -11.30 7.69
C LEU A 108 -2.16 -12.00 8.05
N GLU A 109 -1.97 -12.28 9.33
CA GLU A 109 -0.80 -12.95 9.88
C GLU A 109 -0.65 -14.36 9.30
N GLU A 110 -1.75 -15.12 9.22
CA GLU A 110 -1.79 -16.44 8.56
C GLU A 110 -1.40 -16.35 7.08
N ASN A 111 -1.87 -15.32 6.37
CA ASN A 111 -1.53 -15.11 4.96
C ASN A 111 -0.04 -14.74 4.79
N LEU A 112 0.51 -13.86 5.62
CA LEU A 112 1.94 -13.53 5.62
C LEU A 112 2.81 -14.75 5.90
N LEU A 113 2.42 -15.57 6.89
CA LEU A 113 3.07 -16.85 7.21
C LEU A 113 3.00 -17.83 6.03
N SER A 114 1.87 -17.91 5.34
CA SER A 114 1.70 -18.78 4.17
C SER A 114 2.65 -18.43 3.02
N LEU A 115 3.00 -17.14 2.89
CA LEU A 115 3.96 -16.64 1.91
C LEU A 115 5.42 -16.74 2.35
N LYS A 116 5.68 -17.13 3.62
CA LYS A 116 7.03 -17.24 4.21
C LYS A 116 7.83 -15.94 4.16
N LEU A 117 7.14 -14.81 4.30
CA LEU A 117 7.75 -13.48 4.23
C LEU A 117 8.32 -13.07 5.60
N LYS A 118 9.43 -12.32 5.59
CA LYS A 118 10.05 -11.76 6.79
C LYS A 118 9.84 -10.25 6.90
N GLU A 119 9.38 -9.78 8.05
CA GLU A 119 9.24 -8.34 8.31
C GLU A 119 10.59 -7.62 8.24
N GLY A 120 10.58 -6.41 7.68
CA GLY A 120 11.77 -5.58 7.49
C GLY A 120 12.60 -5.96 6.26
N LEU A 121 12.33 -7.11 5.64
CA LEU A 121 12.95 -7.54 4.38
C LEU A 121 11.91 -7.65 3.26
N ASP A 122 10.94 -8.53 3.45
CA ASP A 122 9.93 -8.87 2.45
C ASP A 122 8.62 -8.10 2.65
N TYR A 123 8.39 -7.54 3.84
CA TYR A 123 7.27 -6.64 4.06
C TYR A 123 7.51 -5.63 5.19
N TYR A 124 6.73 -4.55 5.19
CA TYR A 124 6.72 -3.53 6.23
C TYR A 124 5.28 -3.08 6.52
N HIS A 125 4.91 -2.96 7.81
CA HIS A 125 3.59 -2.46 8.20
C HIS A 125 3.52 -0.94 8.18
N PHE A 126 2.54 -0.40 7.44
CA PHE A 126 2.22 1.03 7.44
C PHE A 126 0.92 1.29 8.23
N ASN A 127 1.09 1.73 9.47
CA ASN A 127 0.02 2.03 10.44
C ASN A 127 -0.16 3.53 10.66
#